data_AF-A0AAU5GX65-F1
#
_entry.id   AF-A0AAU5GX65-F1
#
_cell.length_a   1.000
_cell.length_b   1.000
_cell.length_c   1.000
_cell.angle_alpha   90.00
_cell.angle_beta   90.00
_cell.angle_gamma   90.00
#
_symmetry.space_group_name_H-M   'P 1'
#
loop_
_entity.id
_entity.type
_entity.pdbx_description
1 polymer ?
#
loop_
_entity_poly.entity_id
_entity_poly.type
_entity_poly.pdbx_seq_one_letter_code
_entity_poly.pdbx_strand_id
1 'polypeptide(L)'
;MSVSVIGQEAGIEHGTMKGVGQHKYRKVPATQECGCRQALSDYRAERKAASPRKPRPASSTSKAWNGGMTGATPVLPPRPLTGECSVPGCGVGTADTGRPGPDMVTVTVPGSREAPRWYCPGWCAVYGQALAEIRAIPELESG
;
A
#
# COMPACT_ATOMS: atom_id res chain seq x y z
N MET A 1 24.04 -50.94 1.09
CA MET A 1 23.37 -50.17 2.15
C MET A 1 22.12 -49.56 1.53
N SER A 2 20.94 -50.04 1.91
CA SER A 2 19.67 -49.54 1.37
C SER A 2 19.39 -48.16 1.96
N VAL A 3 19.37 -47.13 1.13
CA VAL A 3 18.98 -45.78 1.56
C VAL A 3 17.47 -45.81 1.81
N SER A 4 17.07 -45.91 3.08
CA SER A 4 15.66 -45.85 3.46
C SER A 4 15.12 -44.46 3.14
N VAL A 5 14.31 -44.37 2.09
CA VAL A 5 13.69 -43.12 1.68
C VAL A 5 12.60 -42.76 2.70
N ILE A 6 12.70 -41.57 3.27
CA ILE A 6 11.74 -41.04 4.24
C ILE A 6 10.31 -41.14 3.65
N GLY A 7 9.47 -41.97 4.28
CA GLY A 7 8.07 -42.21 3.88
C GLY A 7 7.80 -43.51 3.13
N GLN A 8 8.80 -44.34 2.80
CA GLN A 8 8.56 -45.69 2.24
C GLN A 8 7.82 -46.60 3.23
N GLU A 9 8.15 -46.53 4.52
CA GLU A 9 7.48 -47.29 5.59
C GLU A 9 6.01 -46.91 5.77
N ALA A 10 5.63 -45.70 5.34
CA ALA A 10 4.25 -45.23 5.38
C ALA A 10 3.43 -45.69 4.16
N GLY A 11 3.98 -46.50 3.26
CA GLY A 11 3.29 -46.98 2.04
C GLY A 11 2.92 -45.84 1.09
N ILE A 12 3.84 -44.89 0.88
CA ILE A 12 3.68 -43.75 -0.03
C ILE A 12 4.32 -44.07 -1.40
N GLU A 13 3.60 -43.79 -2.47
CA GLU A 13 4.06 -43.97 -3.85
C GLU A 13 4.98 -42.82 -4.28
N HIS A 14 6.28 -42.99 -4.06
CA HIS A 14 7.31 -41.98 -4.35
C HIS A 14 7.48 -41.67 -5.85
N GLY A 15 7.99 -40.46 -6.15
CA GLY A 15 8.26 -40.04 -7.53
C GLY A 15 7.03 -39.71 -8.40
N THR A 16 5.82 -39.71 -7.84
CA THR A 16 4.58 -39.44 -8.60
C THR A 16 3.74 -38.31 -8.00
N MET A 17 2.84 -37.72 -8.80
CA MET A 17 1.85 -36.75 -8.31
C MET A 17 0.86 -37.36 -7.30
N LYS A 18 0.60 -38.66 -7.38
CA LYS A 18 -0.21 -39.39 -6.39
C LYS A 18 0.51 -39.46 -5.04
N GLY A 19 1.82 -39.70 -5.04
CA GLY A 19 2.67 -39.62 -3.85
C GLY A 19 2.67 -38.25 -3.19
N VAL A 20 2.71 -37.16 -3.98
CA VAL A 20 2.57 -35.79 -3.46
C VAL A 20 1.26 -35.62 -2.68
N GLY A 21 0.15 -36.15 -3.20
CA GLY A 21 -1.13 -36.14 -2.52
C GLY A 21 -1.12 -36.94 -1.21
N GLN A 22 -0.49 -38.11 -1.21
CA GLN A 22 -0.36 -38.98 -0.03
C GLN A 22 0.48 -38.31 1.07
N HIS A 23 1.61 -37.67 0.74
CA HIS A 23 2.40 -36.86 1.68
C HIS A 23 1.55 -35.77 2.35
N LYS A 24 0.75 -35.05 1.56
CA LYS A 24 -0.14 -33.99 2.08
C LYS A 24 -1.21 -34.53 3.02
N TYR A 25 -1.88 -35.62 2.64
CA TYR A 25 -2.96 -36.22 3.44
C TYR A 25 -2.43 -36.83 4.74
N ARG A 26 -1.30 -37.55 4.66
CA ARG A 26 -0.67 -38.21 5.80
C ARG A 26 0.24 -37.29 6.62
N LYS A 27 0.38 -36.03 6.21
CA LYS A 27 1.23 -34.99 6.85
C LYS A 27 2.70 -35.42 7.00
N VAL A 28 3.21 -36.25 6.07
CA VAL A 28 4.62 -36.64 6.01
C VAL A 28 5.36 -35.67 5.09
N PRO A 29 6.47 -35.05 5.51
CA PRO A 29 7.23 -34.14 4.66
C PRO A 29 7.73 -34.83 3.38
N ALA A 30 7.52 -34.20 2.22
CA ALA A 30 8.13 -34.64 0.96
C ALA A 30 9.55 -34.06 0.85
N THR A 31 10.56 -34.91 1.00
CA THR A 31 11.97 -34.54 0.85
C THR A 31 12.41 -34.63 -0.60
N GLN A 32 13.61 -34.13 -0.91
CA GLN A 32 14.19 -34.23 -2.26
C GLN A 32 14.52 -35.69 -2.61
N GLU A 33 14.93 -36.49 -1.61
CA GLU A 33 15.27 -37.91 -1.75
C GLU A 33 14.06 -38.79 -2.11
N CYS A 34 12.84 -38.36 -1.79
CA CYS A 34 11.62 -39.11 -2.07
C CYS A 34 11.09 -38.91 -3.51
N GLY A 35 11.68 -37.98 -4.28
CA GLY A 35 11.31 -37.73 -5.67
C GLY A 35 9.93 -37.08 -5.89
N CYS A 36 9.01 -37.10 -4.93
CA CYS A 36 7.69 -36.44 -5.05
C CYS A 36 7.81 -34.92 -5.20
N ARG A 37 8.83 -34.30 -4.58
CA ARG A 37 9.07 -32.86 -4.75
C ARG A 37 9.47 -32.50 -6.18
N GLN A 38 10.25 -33.36 -6.84
CA GLN A 38 10.62 -33.21 -8.25
C GLN A 38 9.40 -33.40 -9.15
N ALA A 39 8.60 -34.46 -8.92
CA ALA A 39 7.35 -34.68 -9.66
C ALA A 39 6.38 -33.48 -9.59
N LEU A 40 6.27 -32.82 -8.42
CA LEU A 40 5.48 -31.60 -8.27
C LEU A 40 6.07 -30.41 -9.05
N SER A 41 7.40 -30.30 -9.09
CA SER A 41 8.08 -29.26 -9.87
C SER A 41 7.85 -29.45 -11.36
N ASP A 42 8.00 -30.68 -11.86
CA ASP A 42 7.83 -31.02 -13.28
C ASP A 42 6.37 -30.79 -13.71
N TYR A 43 5.40 -31.26 -12.92
CA TYR A 43 3.98 -30.96 -13.16
C TYR A 43 3.67 -29.47 -13.23
N ARG A 44 4.28 -28.66 -12.34
CA ARG A 44 4.11 -27.19 -12.36
C ARG A 44 4.77 -26.57 -13.59
N ALA A 45 5.93 -27.07 -14.00
CA ALA A 45 6.63 -26.62 -15.19
C ALA A 45 5.82 -26.93 -16.46
N GLU A 46 5.28 -28.14 -16.57
CA GLU A 46 4.39 -28.56 -17.66
C GLU A 46 3.13 -27.69 -17.72
N ARG A 47 2.44 -27.45 -16.59
CA ARG A 47 1.27 -26.56 -16.58
C ARG A 47 1.61 -25.13 -16.97
N LYS A 48 2.79 -24.64 -16.59
CA LYS A 48 3.27 -23.31 -16.96
C LYS A 48 3.60 -23.23 -18.46
N ALA A 49 4.19 -24.27 -19.03
CA ALA A 49 4.47 -24.37 -20.46
C ALA A 49 3.18 -24.50 -21.30
N ALA A 50 2.20 -25.26 -20.80
CA ALA A 50 0.91 -25.48 -21.47
C ALA A 50 -0.05 -24.27 -21.41
N SER A 51 0.18 -23.32 -20.50
CA SER A 51 -0.67 -22.13 -20.35
C SER A 51 0.09 -20.87 -20.77
N PRO A 52 -0.11 -20.34 -21.99
CA PRO A 52 0.39 -19.01 -22.33
C PRO A 52 -0.20 -18.02 -21.32
N ARG A 53 0.66 -17.32 -20.57
CA ARG A 53 0.22 -16.37 -19.53
C ARG A 53 -0.62 -15.28 -20.19
N LYS A 54 -1.94 -15.34 -20.04
CA LYS A 54 -2.78 -14.15 -20.21
C LYS A 54 -2.31 -13.11 -19.19
N PRO A 55 -2.18 -11.82 -19.57
CA PRO A 55 -1.85 -10.77 -18.61
C PRO A 55 -2.78 -10.88 -17.40
N ARG A 56 -2.23 -10.89 -16.19
CA ARG A 56 -3.07 -10.87 -14.98
C ARG A 56 -3.89 -9.59 -15.04
N PRO A 57 -5.24 -9.67 -14.92
CA PRO A 57 -6.03 -8.47 -14.80
C PRO A 57 -5.52 -7.66 -13.59
N ALA A 58 -5.66 -6.33 -13.67
CA ALA A 58 -5.38 -5.44 -12.55
C ALA A 58 -5.95 -6.04 -11.26
N SER A 59 -5.20 -5.94 -10.17
CA SER A 59 -5.58 -6.54 -8.89
C SER A 59 -7.05 -6.24 -8.58
N SER A 60 -7.77 -7.19 -7.98
CA SER A 60 -9.19 -7.01 -7.63
C SER A 60 -9.43 -5.70 -6.88
N THR A 61 -8.45 -5.25 -6.10
CA THR A 61 -8.42 -3.96 -5.41
C THR A 61 -8.40 -2.77 -6.36
N SER A 62 -7.50 -2.77 -7.36
CA SER A 62 -7.44 -1.70 -8.37
C SER A 62 -8.73 -1.63 -9.17
N LYS A 63 -9.28 -2.78 -9.60
CA LYS A 63 -10.53 -2.84 -10.35
C LYS A 63 -11.74 -2.40 -9.52
N ALA A 64 -11.76 -2.66 -8.22
CA ALA A 64 -12.80 -2.18 -7.31
C ALA A 64 -12.76 -0.67 -7.14
N TRP A 65 -11.57 -0.07 -7.11
CA TRP A 65 -11.40 1.36 -6.87
C TRP A 65 -11.63 2.22 -8.13
N ASN A 66 -11.16 1.78 -9.31
CA ASN A 66 -11.26 2.56 -10.55
C ASN A 66 -12.14 1.94 -11.63
N GLY A 67 -12.93 0.91 -11.32
CA GLY A 67 -13.78 0.22 -12.31
C GLY A 67 -13.02 -0.53 -13.40
N GLY A 68 -11.70 -0.73 -13.24
CA GLY A 68 -10.84 -1.26 -14.28
C GLY A 68 -10.44 -0.24 -15.34
N MET A 69 -10.65 1.06 -15.09
CA MET A 69 -10.12 2.12 -15.94
C MET A 69 -8.59 2.10 -15.87
N THR A 70 -7.97 1.71 -16.98
CA THR A 70 -6.52 1.78 -17.19
C THR A 70 -6.28 2.68 -18.40
N GLY A 71 -5.49 3.74 -18.25
CA GLY A 71 -5.24 4.72 -19.30
C GLY A 71 -4.35 5.86 -18.81
N ALA A 72 -4.00 6.77 -19.72
CA ALA A 72 -3.25 7.97 -19.39
C ALA A 72 -4.02 8.82 -18.38
N THR A 73 -3.35 9.23 -17.30
CA THR A 73 -3.88 10.21 -16.35
C THR A 73 -4.29 11.44 -17.16
N PRO A 74 -5.54 11.94 -17.04
CA PRO A 74 -5.91 13.19 -17.67
C PRO A 74 -4.94 14.26 -17.19
N VAL A 75 -4.28 14.94 -18.13
CA VAL A 75 -3.48 16.14 -17.84
C VAL A 75 -4.48 17.19 -17.40
N LEU A 76 -4.64 17.33 -16.09
CA LEU A 76 -5.44 18.40 -15.51
C LEU A 76 -4.68 19.71 -15.77
N PRO A 77 -5.35 20.77 -16.27
CA PRO A 77 -4.71 22.08 -16.35
C PRO A 77 -4.23 22.47 -14.95
N PRO A 78 -3.05 23.10 -14.81
CA PRO A 78 -2.61 23.62 -13.53
C PRO A 78 -3.72 24.55 -13.02
N ARG A 79 -4.35 24.15 -11.92
CA ARG A 79 -5.27 25.04 -11.23
C ARG A 79 -4.42 26.20 -10.72
N PRO A 80 -4.81 27.46 -10.94
CA PRO A 80 -4.11 28.56 -10.34
C PRO A 80 -4.12 28.29 -8.83
N LEU A 81 -2.93 28.12 -8.25
CA LEU A 81 -2.78 28.25 -6.82
C LEU A 81 -3.25 29.66 -6.54
N THR A 82 -4.41 29.78 -5.88
CA THR A 82 -4.98 31.08 -5.53
C THR A 82 -3.86 31.90 -4.91
N GLY A 83 -3.58 33.06 -5.52
CA GLY A 83 -2.58 33.98 -5.02
C GLY A 83 -2.82 34.32 -3.55
N GLU A 84 -1.83 34.93 -2.92
CA GLU A 84 -1.92 35.43 -1.55
C GLU A 84 -3.31 36.04 -1.29
N CYS A 85 -3.92 35.64 -0.17
CA CYS A 85 -5.25 36.12 0.19
C CYS A 85 -5.23 37.66 0.19
N SER A 86 -6.18 38.29 -0.52
CA SER A 86 -6.25 39.75 -0.61
C SER A 86 -6.65 40.43 0.71
N VAL A 87 -7.06 39.65 1.73
CA VAL A 87 -7.42 40.19 3.03
C VAL A 87 -6.15 40.60 3.80
N PRO A 88 -6.02 41.88 4.20
CA PRO A 88 -4.85 42.37 4.91
C PRO A 88 -4.55 41.55 6.17
N GLY A 89 -3.28 41.15 6.33
CA GLY A 89 -2.81 40.38 7.48
C GLY A 89 -3.12 38.89 7.45
N CYS A 90 -3.87 38.39 6.45
CA CYS A 90 -4.12 36.96 6.32
C CYS A 90 -2.82 36.21 5.97
N GLY A 91 -2.53 35.14 6.70
CA GLY A 91 -1.31 34.33 6.58
C GLY A 91 -0.11 34.83 7.38
N VAL A 92 -0.22 36.01 8.03
CA VAL A 92 0.87 36.60 8.83
C VAL A 92 1.03 35.85 10.16
N GLY A 93 2.29 35.68 10.60
CA GLY A 93 2.62 35.04 11.87
C GLY A 93 2.09 35.82 13.07
N THR A 94 1.57 35.12 14.07
CA THR A 94 1.06 35.76 15.30
C THR A 94 2.18 36.31 16.18
N ALA A 95 3.41 35.82 16.01
CA ALA A 95 4.59 36.31 16.72
C ALA A 95 5.06 37.66 16.18
N ASP A 96 4.82 37.92 14.89
CA ASP A 96 5.33 39.11 14.19
C ASP A 96 4.41 40.32 14.35
N THR A 97 3.14 40.10 14.73
CA THR A 97 2.12 41.14 14.76
C THR A 97 1.05 40.89 15.82
N GLY A 98 0.56 41.98 16.43
CA GLY A 98 -0.73 41.96 17.13
C GLY A 98 -1.87 41.58 16.17
N ARG A 99 -3.06 41.32 16.72
CA ARG A 99 -4.23 40.89 15.92
C ARG A 99 -4.52 41.88 14.76
N PRO A 100 -4.39 41.48 13.48
CA PRO A 100 -4.47 42.41 12.34
C PRO A 100 -5.88 42.94 12.08
N GLY A 101 -6.92 42.26 12.55
CA GLY A 101 -8.31 42.64 12.37
C GLY A 101 -9.28 41.93 13.33
N PRO A 102 -10.46 42.50 13.56
CA PRO A 102 -11.41 42.04 14.59
C PRO A 102 -12.07 40.68 14.30
N ASP A 103 -12.07 40.23 13.04
CA ASP A 103 -12.66 38.95 12.62
C ASP A 103 -11.61 37.90 12.23
N MET A 104 -10.33 38.25 12.40
CA MET A 104 -9.22 37.35 12.10
C MET A 104 -9.11 36.28 13.18
N VAL A 105 -8.92 35.04 12.76
CA VAL A 105 -8.82 33.88 13.64
C VAL A 105 -7.41 33.30 13.60
N THR A 106 -6.94 32.83 14.74
CA THR A 106 -5.73 32.01 14.82
C THR A 106 -6.12 30.55 14.85
N VAL A 107 -5.31 29.75 14.16
CA VAL A 107 -5.43 28.30 14.19
C VAL A 107 -4.23 27.73 14.93
N THR A 108 -4.48 26.81 15.86
CA THR A 108 -3.44 26.12 16.62
C THR A 108 -3.88 24.69 16.88
N VAL A 109 -3.07 23.74 16.44
CA VAL A 109 -3.32 22.30 16.64
C VAL A 109 -2.24 21.75 17.56
N PRO A 110 -2.60 21.09 18.69
CA PRO A 110 -1.62 20.50 19.60
C PRO A 110 -0.69 19.52 18.89
N GLY A 111 0.61 19.63 19.16
CA GLY A 111 1.63 18.78 18.52
C GLY A 111 1.93 19.12 17.06
N SER A 112 1.27 20.14 16.50
CA SER A 112 1.60 20.61 15.15
C SER A 112 2.95 21.32 15.12
N ARG A 113 3.68 21.08 14.04
CA ARG A 113 4.87 21.85 13.66
C ARG A 113 4.53 23.16 12.94
N GLU A 114 3.25 23.42 12.64
CA GLU A 114 2.83 24.68 12.01
C GLU A 114 2.90 25.83 13.03
N ALA A 115 3.58 26.92 12.66
CA ALA A 115 3.59 28.14 13.45
C ALA A 115 2.20 28.79 13.42
N PRO A 116 1.69 29.33 14.55
CA PRO A 116 0.40 30.00 14.55
C PRO A 116 0.40 31.23 13.64
N ARG A 117 -0.64 31.35 12.81
CA ARG A 117 -0.85 32.44 11.85
C ARG A 117 -2.27 32.98 11.97
N TRP A 118 -2.45 34.24 11.57
CA TRP A 118 -3.77 34.85 11.43
C TRP A 118 -4.41 34.49 10.10
N TYR A 119 -5.70 34.19 10.10
CA TYR A 119 -6.47 33.89 8.89
C TYR A 119 -7.77 34.70 8.86
N CYS A 120 -8.18 35.08 7.66
CA CYS A 120 -9.53 35.61 7.45
C CYS A 120 -10.58 34.48 7.63
N PRO A 121 -11.81 34.81 8.02
CA PRO A 121 -12.86 33.81 8.18
C PRO A 121 -13.18 33.12 6.86
N GLY A 122 -13.60 31.84 6.94
CA GLY A 122 -13.92 31.03 5.77
C GLY A 122 -12.77 30.12 5.32
N TRP A 123 -12.48 30.12 4.01
CA TRP A 123 -11.58 29.14 3.40
C TRP A 123 -10.14 29.20 3.90
N CYS A 124 -9.61 30.38 4.22
CA CYS A 124 -8.24 30.51 4.72
C CYS A 124 -8.08 29.93 6.12
N ALA A 125 -9.06 30.08 7.01
CA ALA A 125 -9.05 29.43 8.31
C ALA A 125 -9.10 27.90 8.20
N VAL A 126 -9.95 27.37 7.31
CA VAL A 126 -10.02 25.92 7.04
C VAL A 126 -8.71 25.40 6.46
N TYR A 127 -8.10 26.16 5.54
CA TYR A 127 -6.78 25.82 4.99
C TYR A 127 -5.69 25.79 6.08
N GLY A 128 -5.65 26.81 6.94
CA GLY A 128 -4.74 26.85 8.08
C GLY A 128 -4.91 25.67 9.03
N GLN A 129 -6.15 25.27 9.31
CA GLN A 129 -6.47 24.08 10.09
C GLN A 129 -5.95 22.80 9.44
N ALA A 130 -6.26 22.58 8.17
CA ALA A 130 -5.79 21.40 7.46
C ALA A 130 -4.26 21.31 7.43
N LEU A 131 -3.57 22.44 7.21
CA LEU A 131 -2.11 22.49 7.22
C LEU A 131 -1.54 22.14 8.60
N ALA A 132 -2.12 22.72 9.66
CA ALA A 132 -1.72 22.45 11.03
C ALA A 132 -1.95 20.97 11.42
N GLU A 133 -3.07 20.38 11.02
CA GLU A 133 -3.37 18.97 11.25
C GLU A 133 -2.39 18.04 10.53
N ILE A 134 -2.12 18.28 9.24
CA ILE A 134 -1.15 17.49 8.47
C ILE A 134 0.24 17.56 9.13
N ARG A 135 0.65 18.73 9.61
CA ARG A 135 1.95 18.93 10.26
C ARG A 135 2.02 18.42 11.70
N ALA A 136 0.89 18.02 12.29
CA ALA A 136 0.81 17.34 13.57
C ALA A 136 0.99 15.81 13.45
N ILE A 137 0.87 15.25 12.23
CA ILE A 137 1.11 13.83 12.00
C ILE A 137 2.60 13.54 12.22
N PRO A 138 2.95 12.59 13.10
CA PRO A 138 4.34 12.15 13.26
C PRO A 138 4.81 11.46 11.97
N GLU A 139 6.01 11.79 11.52
CA GLU A 139 6.65 11.02 10.45
C GLU A 139 6.90 9.60 10.98
N LEU A 140 6.15 8.63 10.45
CA LEU A 140 6.42 7.23 10.72
C LEU A 140 7.82 6.95 10.17
N GLU A 141 8.78 6.74 11.06
CA GLU A 141 10.13 6.33 10.70
C GLU A 141 10.02 5.14 9.76
N SER A 142 10.42 5.35 8.51
CA SER A 142 10.47 4.31 7.49
C SER A 142 11.62 3.37 7.84
N GLY A 143 11.33 2.38 8.68
CA GLY A 143 12.22 1.26 8.98
C GLY A 143 12.39 0.29 7.82
#